data_AF-A0A3L9MGF5-F1
#
_entry.id   AF-A0A3L9MGF5-F1
#
_cell.length_a   1.000
_cell.length_b   1.000
_cell.length_c   1.000
_cell.angle_alpha   90.00
_cell.angle_beta   90.00
_cell.angle_gamma   90.00
#
_symmetry.space_group_name_H-M   'P 1'
#
loop_
_entity.id
_entity.type
_entity.pdbx_description
1 polymer ?
#
loop_
_entity_poly.entity_id
_entity_poly.type
_entity_poly.pdbx_seq_one_letter_code
_entity_poly.pdbx_strand_id
1 'polypeptide(L)'
;MKTMPILDRDLTSLLNNSKLQTVLAIIPLAIFILAMLSYFVIFFSLFGTIDSQLGHEGASKSMLVSLLGNLVIFIFLVFLGFFLGVISFIYYVVHAVKNPNLMESDDRLLWILAIILGNGIGVFVYWIYQIKKKDPRPIIDLYDEDL
;
A
#
# COMPACT_ATOMS: atom_id res chain seq x y z
N MET A 1 -35.15 -2.74 17.62
CA MET A 1 -33.79 -2.28 17.99
C MET A 1 -32.84 -3.46 17.79
N LYS A 2 -32.20 -3.58 16.62
CA LYS A 2 -31.30 -4.69 16.29
C LYS A 2 -29.98 -4.41 17.03
N THR A 3 -29.63 -5.25 17.99
CA THR A 3 -28.40 -5.09 18.79
C THR A 3 -27.17 -5.31 17.91
N MET A 4 -26.23 -4.38 17.98
CA MET A 4 -24.97 -4.39 17.23
C MET A 4 -24.08 -5.58 17.67
N PRO A 5 -23.81 -6.60 16.82
CA PRO A 5 -22.65 -7.46 17.03
C PRO A 5 -21.39 -6.59 17.16
N ILE A 6 -20.63 -6.84 18.23
CA ILE A 6 -19.47 -6.02 18.64
C ILE A 6 -18.46 -5.85 17.49
N LEU A 7 -18.28 -6.89 16.68
CA LEU A 7 -17.35 -6.93 15.55
C LEU A 7 -17.64 -5.88 14.47
N ASP A 8 -18.91 -5.71 14.10
CA ASP A 8 -19.30 -4.83 13.00
C ASP A 8 -19.23 -3.35 13.39
N ARG A 9 -19.45 -3.05 14.67
CA ARG A 9 -19.23 -1.70 15.22
C ARG A 9 -17.78 -1.27 15.06
N ASP A 10 -16.88 -2.16 15.44
CA ASP A 10 -15.47 -1.89 15.41
C ASP A 10 -15.00 -1.77 13.95
N LEU A 11 -15.52 -2.59 13.04
CA LEU A 11 -15.21 -2.50 11.61
C LEU A 11 -15.69 -1.19 10.96
N THR A 12 -16.92 -0.77 11.22
CA THR A 12 -17.45 0.53 10.79
C THR A 12 -16.57 1.69 11.28
N SER A 13 -16.13 1.62 12.53
CA SER A 13 -15.25 2.66 13.10
C SER A 13 -13.87 2.70 12.42
N LEU A 14 -13.33 1.54 12.02
CA LEU A 14 -12.06 1.43 11.32
C LEU A 14 -12.15 1.94 9.87
N LEU A 15 -13.23 1.58 9.17
CA LEU A 15 -13.46 2.00 7.78
C LEU A 15 -13.64 3.50 7.63
N ASN A 16 -14.17 4.18 8.65
CA ASN A 16 -14.35 5.63 8.66
C ASN A 16 -13.17 6.41 9.30
N ASN A 17 -12.13 5.72 9.78
CA ASN A 17 -10.99 6.36 10.44
C ASN A 17 -10.03 7.01 9.42
N SER A 18 -10.09 8.34 9.31
CA SER A 18 -9.28 9.11 8.35
C SER A 18 -7.75 8.94 8.48
N LYS A 19 -7.25 8.71 9.71
CA LYS A 19 -5.81 8.48 9.93
C LYS A 19 -5.42 7.11 9.39
N LEU A 20 -6.22 6.09 9.68
CA LEU A 20 -5.98 4.72 9.19
C LEU A 20 -6.05 4.67 7.66
N GLN A 21 -7.06 5.30 7.05
CA GLN A 21 -7.14 5.46 5.59
C GLN A 21 -5.85 6.06 5.04
N THR A 22 -5.45 7.23 5.54
CA THR A 22 -4.24 7.92 5.06
C THR A 22 -2.98 7.05 5.19
N VAL A 23 -2.81 6.38 6.32
CA VAL A 23 -1.67 5.48 6.57
C VAL A 23 -1.66 4.32 5.58
N LEU A 24 -2.79 3.64 5.40
CA LEU A 24 -2.89 2.48 4.52
C LEU A 24 -2.75 2.85 3.04
N ALA A 25 -3.15 4.05 2.63
CA ALA A 25 -2.93 4.51 1.25
C ALA A 25 -1.46 4.88 0.97
N ILE A 26 -0.79 5.54 1.93
CA ILE A 26 0.52 6.18 1.68
C ILE A 26 1.68 5.26 2.06
N ILE A 27 1.64 4.63 3.24
CA ILE A 27 2.80 3.92 3.78
C ILE A 27 3.23 2.73 2.90
N PRO A 28 2.32 1.84 2.44
CA PRO A 28 2.71 0.74 1.57
C PRO A 28 3.38 1.24 0.27
N LEU A 29 2.84 2.32 -0.31
CA LEU A 29 3.40 2.92 -1.52
C LEU A 29 4.77 3.56 -1.27
N ALA A 30 4.95 4.24 -0.14
CA ALA A 30 6.24 4.81 0.24
C ALA A 30 7.29 3.72 0.48
N ILE A 31 6.93 2.62 1.15
CA ILE A 31 7.82 1.47 1.37
C ILE A 31 8.18 0.81 0.05
N PHE A 32 7.23 0.68 -0.88
CA PHE A 32 7.51 0.19 -2.23
C PHE A 32 8.55 1.07 -2.96
N ILE A 33 8.40 2.39 -2.90
CA ILE A 33 9.39 3.33 -3.48
C ILE A 33 10.76 3.16 -2.81
N LEU A 34 10.80 3.03 -1.48
CA LEU A 34 12.05 2.81 -0.75
C LEU A 34 12.71 1.46 -1.11
N ALA A 35 11.92 0.40 -1.30
CA ALA A 35 12.42 -0.89 -1.76
C ALA A 35 13.02 -0.78 -3.16
N MET A 36 12.37 -0.05 -4.07
CA MET A 36 12.90 0.24 -5.41
C MET A 36 14.22 1.02 -5.35
N LEU A 37 14.31 2.05 -4.50
CA LEU A 37 15.57 2.79 -4.30
C LEU A 37 16.67 1.89 -3.72
N SER A 38 16.33 1.03 -2.76
CA SER A 38 17.27 0.05 -2.19
C SER A 38 17.78 -0.93 -3.25
N TYR A 39 16.92 -1.37 -4.18
CA TYR A 39 17.33 -2.17 -5.33
C TYR A 39 18.37 -1.45 -6.20
N PHE A 40 18.16 -0.17 -6.51
CA PHE A 40 19.16 0.62 -7.25
C PHE A 40 20.48 0.74 -6.49
N VAL A 41 20.44 0.94 -5.17
CA VAL A 41 21.66 0.96 -4.34
C VAL A 41 22.43 -0.36 -4.44
N ILE A 42 21.74 -1.51 -4.36
CA ILE A 42 22.36 -2.83 -4.56
C ILE A 42 23.01 -2.91 -5.94
N PHE A 43 22.24 -2.55 -6.98
CA PHE A 43 22.70 -2.59 -8.37
C PHE A 43 23.99 -1.78 -8.55
N PHE A 44 23.99 -0.49 -8.19
CA PHE A 44 25.19 0.36 -8.32
C PHE A 44 26.36 -0.13 -7.47
N SER A 45 26.08 -0.65 -6.26
CA SER A 45 27.12 -1.20 -5.39
C SER A 45 27.82 -2.42 -5.99
N LEU A 46 27.13 -3.23 -6.78
CA LEU A 46 27.73 -4.36 -7.50
C LEU A 46 28.66 -3.88 -8.61
N PHE A 47 28.24 -2.90 -9.41
CA PHE A 47 29.10 -2.34 -10.47
C PHE A 47 30.36 -1.67 -9.90
N GLY A 48 30.23 -0.90 -8.81
CA GLY A 48 31.39 -0.31 -8.14
C GLY A 48 32.36 -1.35 -7.59
N THR A 49 31.83 -2.48 -7.09
CA THR A 49 32.68 -3.58 -6.63
C THR A 49 33.45 -4.21 -7.80
N ILE A 50 32.78 -4.47 -8.93
CA ILE A 50 33.41 -5.05 -10.13
C ILE A 50 34.52 -4.13 -10.64
N ASP A 51 34.27 -2.82 -10.72
CA ASP A 51 35.27 -1.84 -11.16
C ASP A 51 36.51 -1.82 -10.26
N SER A 52 36.31 -1.87 -8.93
CA SER A 52 37.40 -1.99 -7.96
C SER A 52 38.23 -3.27 -8.13
N GLN A 53 37.59 -4.39 -8.52
CA GLN A 53 38.27 -5.67 -8.76
C GLN A 53 39.05 -5.69 -10.08
N LEU A 54 38.69 -4.83 -11.03
CA LEU A 54 39.41 -4.65 -12.30
C LEU A 54 40.64 -3.72 -12.15
N GLY A 55 40.95 -3.27 -10.94
CA GLY A 55 42.19 -2.54 -10.62
C GLY A 55 42.08 -1.02 -10.72
N HIS A 56 40.87 -0.46 -10.85
CA HIS A 56 40.66 0.99 -10.92
C HIS A 56 40.65 1.67 -9.54
N GLU A 57 40.45 0.93 -8.43
CA GLU A 57 40.51 1.47 -7.05
C GLU A 57 41.19 0.52 -6.03
N GLY A 58 41.95 1.10 -5.10
CA GLY A 58 42.88 0.39 -4.19
C GLY A 58 42.27 -0.31 -2.97
N ALA A 59 40.95 -0.34 -2.80
CA ALA A 59 40.29 -1.01 -1.68
C ALA A 59 39.14 -1.92 -2.16
N SER A 60 39.45 -3.19 -2.42
CA SER A 60 38.45 -4.19 -2.79
C SER A 60 37.64 -4.63 -1.55
N LYS A 61 36.40 -4.15 -1.42
CA LYS A 61 35.42 -4.85 -0.59
C LYS A 61 35.03 -6.16 -1.27
N SER A 62 34.84 -7.21 -0.49
CA SER A 62 34.28 -8.47 -1.01
C SER A 62 32.89 -8.23 -1.60
N MET A 63 32.66 -8.73 -2.81
CA MET A 63 31.36 -8.72 -3.49
C MET A 63 30.25 -9.31 -2.62
N LEU A 64 30.57 -10.32 -1.83
CA LEU A 64 29.65 -10.94 -0.88
C LEU A 64 29.18 -9.95 0.19
N VAL A 65 30.09 -9.13 0.73
CA VAL A 65 29.76 -8.14 1.77
C VAL A 65 28.91 -7.00 1.19
N SER A 66 29.26 -6.54 -0.01
CA SER A 66 28.52 -5.50 -0.73
C SER A 66 27.09 -5.93 -1.07
N LEU A 67 26.91 -7.18 -1.49
CA LEU A 67 25.60 -7.75 -1.78
C LEU A 67 24.79 -7.97 -0.49
N LEU A 68 25.33 -8.71 0.47
CA LEU A 68 24.58 -9.14 1.66
C LEU A 68 24.14 -7.98 2.56
N GLY A 69 24.97 -6.94 2.72
CA GLY A 69 24.64 -5.80 3.58
C GLY A 69 23.40 -5.05 3.10
N ASN A 70 23.30 -4.83 1.79
CA ASN A 70 22.17 -4.12 1.19
C ASN A 70 20.95 -5.04 0.96
N LEU A 71 21.19 -6.34 0.72
CA LEU A 71 20.15 -7.34 0.48
C LEU A 71 19.23 -7.54 1.70
N VAL A 72 19.76 -7.51 2.92
CA VAL A 72 18.94 -7.67 4.14
C VAL A 72 17.91 -6.55 4.26
N ILE A 73 18.32 -5.30 4.03
CA ILE A 73 17.42 -4.14 4.07
C ILE A 73 16.37 -4.24 2.98
N PHE A 74 16.78 -4.60 1.75
CA PHE A 74 15.85 -4.80 0.64
C PHE A 74 14.79 -5.86 0.97
N ILE A 75 15.22 -7.03 1.45
CA ILE A 75 14.31 -8.12 1.82
C ILE A 75 13.33 -7.65 2.90
N PHE A 76 13.82 -6.98 3.95
CA PHE A 76 12.97 -6.44 5.00
C PHE A 76 11.91 -5.48 4.46
N LEU A 77 12.31 -4.53 3.61
CA LEU A 77 11.39 -3.56 3.00
C LEU A 77 10.35 -4.24 2.11
N VAL A 78 10.75 -5.25 1.32
CA VAL A 78 9.83 -6.00 0.46
C VAL A 78 8.80 -6.77 1.28
N PHE A 79 9.21 -7.50 2.31
CA PHE A 79 8.26 -8.22 3.17
C PHE A 79 7.33 -7.28 3.92
N LEU A 80 7.87 -6.20 4.50
CA LEU A 80 7.06 -5.21 5.19
C LEU A 80 6.05 -4.54 4.23
N GLY A 81 6.51 -4.17 3.04
CA GLY A 81 5.66 -3.60 1.99
C GLY A 81 4.58 -4.57 1.51
N PHE A 82 4.91 -5.86 1.39
CA PHE A 82 3.95 -6.90 1.02
C PHE A 82 2.83 -7.03 2.05
N PHE A 83 3.16 -7.21 3.34
CA PHE A 83 2.13 -7.39 4.37
C PHE A 83 1.27 -6.14 4.55
N LEU A 84 1.88 -4.95 4.59
CA LEU A 84 1.12 -3.69 4.66
C LEU A 84 0.30 -3.45 3.40
N GLY A 85 0.81 -3.85 2.23
CA GLY A 85 0.11 -3.80 0.95
C GLY A 85 -1.12 -4.67 0.94
N VAL A 86 -1.04 -5.91 1.44
CA VAL A 86 -2.20 -6.82 1.55
C VAL A 86 -3.26 -6.26 2.49
N ILE A 87 -2.86 -5.76 3.66
CA ILE A 87 -3.80 -5.15 4.63
C ILE A 87 -4.49 -3.94 3.99
N SER A 88 -3.73 -3.06 3.34
CA SER A 88 -4.25 -1.90 2.63
C SER A 88 -5.19 -2.29 1.51
N PHE A 89 -4.80 -3.27 0.69
CA PHE A 89 -5.62 -3.77 -0.41
C PHE A 89 -6.98 -4.26 0.08
N ILE A 90 -7.00 -5.15 1.09
CA ILE A 90 -8.25 -5.67 1.66
C ILE A 90 -9.11 -4.53 2.21
N TYR A 91 -8.50 -3.61 2.98
CA TYR A 91 -9.19 -2.46 3.55
C TYR A 91 -9.90 -1.63 2.46
N TYR A 92 -9.18 -1.30 1.38
CA TYR A 92 -9.70 -0.44 0.33
C TYR A 92 -10.68 -1.13 -0.61
N VAL A 93 -10.56 -2.43 -0.83
CA VAL A 93 -11.59 -3.21 -1.53
C VAL A 93 -12.89 -3.20 -0.72
N VAL A 94 -12.84 -3.48 0.59
CA VAL A 94 -14.03 -3.43 1.46
C VAL A 94 -14.63 -2.03 1.48
N HIS A 95 -13.79 -1.00 1.61
CA HIS A 95 -14.23 0.39 1.55
C HIS A 95 -14.92 0.72 0.22
N ALA A 96 -14.40 0.25 -0.91
CA ALA A 96 -15.00 0.47 -2.23
C ALA A 96 -16.34 -0.25 -2.41
N VAL A 97 -16.45 -1.49 -1.93
CA VAL A 97 -17.69 -2.29 -1.99
C VAL A 97 -18.81 -1.61 -1.20
N LYS A 98 -18.48 -1.05 -0.02
CA LYS A 98 -19.43 -0.46 0.93
C LYS A 98 -19.55 1.06 0.82
N ASN A 99 -18.96 1.68 -0.20
CA ASN A 99 -19.02 3.13 -0.36
C ASN A 99 -20.42 3.54 -0.88
N PRO A 100 -21.24 4.26 -0.08
CA PRO A 100 -22.60 4.62 -0.48
C PRO A 100 -22.62 5.55 -1.70
N ASN A 101 -21.59 6.38 -1.87
CA ASN A 101 -21.47 7.28 -3.02
C ASN A 101 -21.24 6.55 -4.36
N LEU A 102 -21.00 5.24 -4.32
CA LEU A 102 -20.79 4.38 -5.49
C LEU A 102 -21.90 3.31 -5.64
N MET A 103 -22.82 3.17 -4.66
CA MET A 103 -23.78 2.06 -4.65
C MET A 103 -24.78 2.10 -5.81
N GLU A 104 -25.19 3.30 -6.22
CA GLU A 104 -26.17 3.48 -7.30
C GLU A 104 -25.57 3.57 -8.71
N SER A 105 -24.24 3.55 -8.86
CA SER A 105 -23.58 3.69 -10.16
C SER A 105 -22.69 2.51 -10.53
N ASP A 106 -22.55 2.28 -11.84
CA ASP A 106 -21.59 1.31 -12.41
C ASP A 106 -20.13 1.65 -12.03
N ASP A 107 -19.88 2.85 -11.50
CA ASP A 107 -18.56 3.29 -11.05
C ASP A 107 -17.99 2.44 -9.93
N ARG A 108 -18.83 1.77 -9.12
CA ARG A 108 -18.35 0.87 -8.06
C ARG A 108 -17.45 -0.22 -8.61
N LEU A 109 -17.90 -0.88 -9.70
CA LEU A 109 -17.13 -1.94 -10.33
C LEU A 109 -15.82 -1.39 -10.89
N LEU A 110 -15.88 -0.22 -11.53
CA LEU A 110 -14.69 0.44 -12.10
C LEU A 110 -13.64 0.76 -11.03
N TRP A 111 -14.06 1.24 -9.86
CA TRP A 111 -13.13 1.55 -8.76
C TRP A 111 -12.55 0.29 -8.12
N ILE A 112 -13.35 -0.77 -7.96
CA ILE A 112 -12.84 -2.06 -7.47
C ILE A 112 -11.81 -2.62 -8.46
N LEU A 113 -12.11 -2.58 -9.76
CA LEU A 113 -11.17 -3.00 -10.81
C LEU A 113 -9.90 -2.13 -10.82
N ALA A 114 -10.03 -0.82 -10.63
CA ALA A 114 -8.89 0.09 -10.54
C ALA A 114 -7.99 -0.25 -9.34
N ILE A 115 -8.56 -0.64 -8.18
CA ILE A 115 -7.80 -1.10 -7.01
C ILE A 115 -7.10 -2.44 -7.29
N ILE A 116 -7.80 -3.42 -7.88
CA ILE A 116 -7.26 -4.75 -8.18
C ILE A 116 -6.13 -4.67 -9.20
N LEU A 117 -6.34 -3.98 -10.32
CA LEU A 117 -5.35 -3.90 -11.39
C LEU A 117 -4.24 -2.90 -11.04
N GLY A 118 -4.60 -1.75 -10.45
CA GLY A 118 -3.67 -0.70 -10.07
C GLY A 118 -2.88 -0.97 -8.79
N ASN A 119 -3.26 -1.98 -8.00
CA ASN A 119 -2.62 -2.35 -6.73
C ASN A 119 -2.39 -1.10 -5.84
N GLY A 120 -1.17 -0.88 -5.36
CA GLY A 120 -0.84 0.25 -4.49
C GLY A 120 -1.15 1.62 -5.10
N ILE A 121 -1.02 1.77 -6.42
CA ILE A 121 -1.37 3.02 -7.12
C ILE A 121 -2.90 3.17 -7.18
N GLY A 122 -3.61 2.09 -7.52
CA GLY A 122 -5.08 2.07 -7.57
C GLY A 122 -5.70 2.45 -6.23
N VAL A 123 -5.17 1.89 -5.14
CA VAL A 123 -5.52 2.23 -3.76
C VAL A 123 -5.30 3.72 -3.47
N PHE A 124 -4.12 4.25 -3.80
CA PHE A 124 -3.80 5.65 -3.53
C PHE A 124 -4.71 6.61 -4.28
N VAL A 125 -4.97 6.33 -5.57
CA VAL A 125 -5.89 7.13 -6.40
C VAL A 125 -7.31 7.05 -5.85
N TYR A 126 -7.81 5.87 -5.51
CA TYR A 126 -9.12 5.69 -4.90
C TYR A 126 -9.26 6.52 -3.61
N TRP A 127 -8.28 6.45 -2.71
CA TRP A 127 -8.30 7.24 -1.48
C TRP A 127 -8.37 8.74 -1.73
N ILE A 128 -7.61 9.26 -2.70
CA ILE A 128 -7.66 10.69 -3.04
C ILE A 128 -9.04 11.08 -3.57
N TYR A 129 -9.55 10.37 -4.56
CA TYR A 129 -10.73 10.80 -5.32
C TYR A 129 -12.05 10.46 -4.66
N GLN A 130 -12.17 9.26 -4.08
CA GLN A 130 -13.44 8.78 -3.53
C GLN A 130 -13.60 9.01 -2.03
N ILE A 131 -12.50 9.27 -1.31
CA ILE A 131 -12.54 9.53 0.14
C ILE A 131 -12.14 10.97 0.45
N LYS A 132 -10.90 11.36 0.12
CA LYS A 132 -10.33 12.63 0.60
C LYS A 132 -10.98 13.85 -0.05
N LYS A 133 -11.20 13.81 -1.37
CA LYS A 133 -11.77 14.92 -2.17
C LYS A 133 -13.29 14.90 -2.26
N LYS A 134 -13.94 13.79 -1.92
CA LYS A 134 -15.39 13.64 -2.06
C LYS A 134 -16.12 14.44 -0.97
N ASP A 135 -17.17 15.13 -1.37
CA ASP A 135 -18.04 15.91 -0.49
C ASP A 135 -19.52 15.63 -0.87
N PRO A 136 -20.35 15.06 0.03
CA PRO A 136 -19.99 14.59 1.37
C PRO A 136 -19.03 13.39 1.33
N ARG A 137 -18.18 13.28 2.35
CA ARG A 137 -17.29 12.12 2.50
C ARG A 137 -18.12 10.85 2.67
N PRO A 138 -17.68 9.72 2.10
CA PRO A 138 -18.39 8.46 2.29
C PRO A 138 -18.32 8.07 3.77
N ILE A 139 -19.50 7.89 4.38
CA ILE A 139 -19.64 7.30 5.70
C ILE A 139 -20.14 5.89 5.46
N ILE A 140 -19.31 4.91 5.78
CA ILE A 140 -19.69 3.51 5.65
C ILE A 140 -20.49 3.13 6.88
N ASP A 141 -21.75 2.78 6.70
CA ASP A 141 -22.55 2.08 7.70
C ASP A 141 -22.77 0.64 7.21
N LEU A 142 -22.41 -0.33 8.04
CA LEU A 142 -22.58 -1.74 7.72
C LEU A 142 -24.00 -2.26 8.02
N TYR A 143 -24.85 -1.45 8.66
CA TYR A 143 -26.20 -1.83 9.10
C TYR A 143 -27.33 -1.27 8.24
N ASP A 144 -27.06 -0.27 7.40
CA ASP A 144 -27.98 0.12 6.33
C ASP A 144 -27.90 -0.92 5.21
N GLU A 145 -28.63 -2.02 5.39
CA GLU A 145 -28.93 -2.97 4.32
C GLU A 145 -30.07 -2.46 3.41
N ASP A 146 -30.64 -1.28 3.73
CA ASP A 146 -31.82 -0.68 3.08
C ASP A 146 -31.49 0.52 2.14
N LEU A 147 -30.27 0.59 1.60
CA LEU A 147 -29.92 1.47 0.47
C LEU A 147 -29.59 0.64 -0.79
#